data_AF-A0A9Q4DA46-F1
#
_entry.id   AF-A0A9Q4DA46-F1
#
_cell.length_a   1.000
_cell.length_b   1.000
_cell.length_c   1.000
_cell.angle_alpha   90.00
_cell.angle_beta   90.00
_cell.angle_gamma   90.00
#
_symmetry.space_group_name_H-M   'P 1'
#
loop_
_entity.id
_entity.type
_entity.pdbx_description
1 polymer ?
#
loop_
_entity_poly.entity_id
_entity_poly.type
_entity_poly.pdbx_seq_one_letter_code
_entity_poly.pdbx_strand_id
1 'polypeptide(L)'
;MTSYIFIHPERDCRKFDDIIVYHDSFIGNEDPYIWRKRFLHSFCKITDYSYNKNDEDDTIFWVSIKNENNENKYVCDLVFKVDECEFWYDSMKKQREAIRNNEALNINSKVVENDCKALKYHFSLGEKDHSWSAKYNRRRVTLKATEDSFQPQTQERKLLDITGMLKEVLGTKFNELGKKTNYGYKPVELKKEQVKNLYCKINESSPIKLTGRELENLPVDRHK
;
A
#
# COMPACT_ATOMS: atom_id res chain seq x y z
N MET A 1 -16.33 -7.29 -3.06
CA MET A 1 -14.87 -7.49 -3.07
C MET A 1 -14.21 -6.61 -4.12
N THR A 2 -13.38 -5.67 -3.68
CA THR A 2 -12.53 -4.77 -4.46
C THR A 2 -11.06 -4.97 -4.13
N SER A 3 -10.49 -6.00 -4.73
CA SER A 3 -9.07 -6.29 -4.62
C SER A 3 -8.32 -5.76 -5.83
N TYR A 4 -7.07 -5.36 -5.63
CA TYR A 4 -6.30 -4.66 -6.65
C TYR A 4 -4.85 -5.11 -6.68
N ILE A 5 -4.24 -4.97 -7.86
CA ILE A 5 -2.78 -4.84 -7.98
C ILE A 5 -2.46 -3.35 -8.11
N PHE A 6 -1.68 -2.85 -7.15
CA PHE A 6 -1.17 -1.48 -7.15
C PHE A 6 0.30 -1.49 -7.54
N ILE A 7 0.58 -0.92 -8.71
CA ILE A 7 1.95 -0.86 -9.24
C ILE A 7 2.69 0.34 -8.66
N HIS A 8 3.81 0.05 -7.99
CA HIS A 8 4.67 1.03 -7.34
C HIS A 8 6.05 1.08 -8.03
N PRO A 9 6.79 2.19 -7.96
CA PRO A 9 8.23 2.19 -8.19
C PRO A 9 8.97 1.23 -7.25
N GLU A 10 10.19 0.86 -7.61
CA GLU A 10 11.03 0.00 -6.77
C GLU A 10 11.20 0.57 -5.36
N ARG A 11 11.06 -0.31 -4.37
CA ARG A 11 11.24 0.01 -2.94
C ARG A 11 12.72 0.13 -2.60
N ASP A 12 13.03 1.03 -1.67
CA ASP A 12 14.30 0.99 -0.95
C ASP A 12 14.35 -0.25 -0.04
N CYS A 13 15.53 -0.62 0.44
CA CYS A 13 15.66 -1.69 1.42
C CYS A 13 16.66 -1.34 2.52
N ARG A 14 16.37 -1.81 3.73
CA ARG A 14 17.26 -1.67 4.89
C ARG A 14 17.40 -2.99 5.61
N LYS A 15 18.63 -3.26 6.06
CA LYS A 15 18.96 -4.43 6.86
C LYS A 15 18.97 -4.06 8.35
N PHE A 16 18.26 -4.84 9.16
CA PHE A 16 18.23 -4.78 10.61
C PHE A 16 18.61 -6.16 11.14
N ASP A 17 19.86 -6.30 11.59
CA ASP A 17 20.45 -7.61 11.92
C ASP A 17 20.27 -8.60 10.75
N ASP A 18 19.53 -9.68 10.95
CA ASP A 18 19.25 -10.65 9.89
C ASP A 18 18.00 -10.32 9.08
N ILE A 19 17.21 -9.30 9.42
CA ILE A 19 15.99 -8.93 8.72
C ILE A 19 16.28 -7.93 7.60
N ILE A 20 15.74 -8.15 6.40
CA ILE A 20 15.73 -7.14 5.32
C ILE A 20 14.31 -6.64 5.19
N VAL A 21 14.10 -5.33 5.26
CA VAL A 21 12.79 -4.69 5.12
C VAL A 21 12.79 -3.84 3.87
N TYR A 22 11.77 -3.99 3.04
CA TYR A 22 11.58 -3.17 1.84
C TYR A 22 10.58 -2.07 2.15
N HIS A 23 10.89 -0.82 1.85
CA HIS A 23 10.06 0.31 2.23
C HIS A 23 10.17 1.45 1.22
N ASP A 24 9.31 2.46 1.36
CA ASP A 24 9.48 3.71 0.62
C ASP A 24 10.65 4.52 1.15
N SER A 25 11.21 5.36 0.29
CA SER A 25 12.27 6.26 0.70
C SER A 25 11.86 7.13 1.89
N PHE A 26 12.73 7.25 2.89
CA PHE A 26 12.47 8.09 4.07
C PHE A 26 12.49 9.60 3.78
N ILE A 27 12.76 10.02 2.54
CA ILE A 27 12.74 11.43 2.11
C ILE A 27 11.31 11.97 2.06
N GLY A 28 10.34 11.14 1.69
CA GLY A 28 8.94 11.53 1.51
C GLY A 28 7.99 10.72 2.40
N ASN A 29 6.70 10.85 2.09
CA ASN A 29 5.67 10.00 2.66
C ASN A 29 5.86 8.51 2.31
N GLU A 30 5.73 7.63 3.29
CA GLU A 30 5.77 6.17 3.09
C GLU A 30 4.36 5.61 2.98
N ASP A 31 3.94 5.18 1.79
CA ASP A 31 2.59 4.67 1.57
C ASP A 31 2.58 3.45 0.63
N PRO A 32 2.38 2.23 1.15
CA PRO A 32 1.90 1.92 2.50
C PRO A 32 2.90 2.18 3.63
N TYR A 33 2.39 2.62 4.78
CA TYR A 33 3.16 2.72 6.02
C TYR A 33 3.23 1.35 6.70
N ILE A 34 4.42 0.74 6.69
CA ILE A 34 4.63 -0.64 7.14
C ILE A 34 5.14 -0.77 8.59
N TRP A 35 5.45 0.34 9.25
CA TRP A 35 6.17 0.32 10.53
C TRP A 35 5.25 0.26 11.74
N ARG A 36 4.11 -0.41 11.57
CA ARG A 36 3.00 -0.49 12.51
C ARG A 36 2.42 -1.88 12.47
N LYS A 37 1.90 -2.37 13.61
CA LYS A 37 1.25 -3.68 13.72
C LYS A 37 0.24 -3.95 12.62
N ARG A 38 -0.60 -2.95 12.33
CA ARG A 38 -1.53 -2.90 11.19
C ARG A 38 -1.01 -1.86 10.21
N PHE A 39 -0.60 -2.30 9.03
CA PHE A 39 -0.13 -1.40 7.97
C PHE A 39 -1.19 -0.37 7.60
N LEU A 40 -0.77 0.81 7.17
CA LEU A 40 -1.68 1.88 6.77
C LEU A 40 -1.52 2.17 5.27
N HIS A 41 -2.62 2.47 4.61
CA HIS A 41 -2.61 3.04 3.27
C HIS A 41 -3.50 4.29 3.21
N SER A 42 -2.97 5.47 2.86
CA SER A 42 -3.73 6.74 2.99
C SER A 42 -3.58 7.76 1.87
N PHE A 43 -2.60 7.61 0.98
CA PHE A 43 -2.20 8.66 0.04
C PHE A 43 -2.02 8.14 -1.39
N CYS A 44 -0.84 7.63 -1.74
CA CYS A 44 -0.49 7.09 -3.05
C CYS A 44 -1.50 6.06 -3.55
N LYS A 45 -2.31 6.37 -4.57
CA LYS A 45 -3.34 5.48 -5.14
C LYS A 45 -4.56 5.22 -4.25
N ILE A 46 -4.72 5.90 -3.12
CA ILE A 46 -5.90 5.70 -2.26
C ILE A 46 -7.20 6.06 -3.01
N THR A 47 -7.12 7.00 -3.95
CA THR A 47 -8.24 7.41 -4.81
C THR A 47 -8.65 6.36 -5.83
N ASP A 48 -7.78 5.38 -6.09
CA ASP A 48 -8.04 4.26 -6.99
C ASP A 48 -8.84 3.16 -6.30
N TYR A 49 -8.71 3.03 -4.97
CA TYR A 49 -9.45 2.06 -4.18
C TYR A 49 -10.95 2.41 -4.12
N SER A 50 -11.82 1.52 -4.58
CA SER A 50 -13.26 1.77 -4.62
C SER A 50 -13.96 1.35 -3.32
N TYR A 51 -13.83 2.15 -2.26
CA TYR A 51 -14.44 1.91 -0.94
C TYR A 51 -15.98 1.66 -0.95
N ASN A 52 -16.71 2.04 -2.00
CA ASN A 52 -18.15 1.75 -2.15
C ASN A 52 -18.46 0.28 -2.51
N LYS A 53 -17.45 -0.49 -2.89
CA LYS A 53 -17.55 -1.90 -3.27
C LYS A 53 -16.78 -2.81 -2.28
N ASN A 54 -16.33 -2.22 -1.16
CA ASN A 54 -15.55 -2.90 -0.13
C ASN A 54 -16.29 -4.13 0.41
N ASP A 55 -15.53 -5.12 0.81
CA ASP A 55 -15.96 -6.43 1.31
C ASP A 55 -14.93 -6.89 2.35
N GLU A 56 -15.33 -7.81 3.23
CA GLU A 56 -14.49 -8.27 4.35
C GLU A 56 -13.21 -9.02 3.90
N ASP A 57 -13.10 -9.31 2.61
CA ASP A 57 -12.00 -10.08 1.99
C ASP A 57 -11.08 -9.22 1.07
N ASP A 58 -11.17 -7.89 1.09
CA ASP A 58 -10.42 -7.04 0.17
C ASP A 58 -8.90 -7.16 0.35
N THR A 59 -8.18 -7.51 -0.73
CA THR A 59 -6.71 -7.61 -0.72
C THR A 59 -6.10 -6.71 -1.79
N ILE A 60 -5.12 -5.90 -1.39
CA ILE A 60 -4.29 -5.08 -2.26
C ILE A 60 -2.90 -5.70 -2.34
N PHE A 61 -2.50 -6.09 -3.54
CA PHE A 61 -1.15 -6.54 -3.84
C PHE A 61 -0.34 -5.35 -4.33
N TRP A 62 0.61 -4.90 -3.50
CA TRP A 62 1.59 -3.91 -3.92
C TRP A 62 2.72 -4.59 -4.66
N VAL A 63 3.00 -4.09 -5.86
CA VAL A 63 3.91 -4.72 -6.80
C VAL A 63 4.86 -3.69 -7.38
N SER A 64 6.15 -3.88 -7.20
CA SER A 64 7.19 -3.08 -7.84
C SER A 64 7.54 -3.64 -9.22
N ILE A 65 7.83 -2.74 -10.16
CA ILE A 65 8.38 -3.09 -11.47
C ILE A 65 9.89 -2.88 -11.44
N LYS A 66 10.64 -3.94 -11.74
CA LYS A 66 12.07 -3.90 -12.01
C LYS A 66 12.33 -4.11 -13.49
N ASN A 67 13.15 -3.26 -14.10
CA ASN A 67 13.58 -3.47 -15.47
C ASN A 67 14.89 -4.25 -15.46
N GLU A 68 14.88 -5.46 -16.02
CA GLU A 68 16.06 -6.30 -16.15
C GLU A 68 16.17 -6.79 -17.58
N ASN A 69 17.31 -6.53 -18.24
CA ASN A 69 17.58 -6.98 -19.61
C ASN A 69 16.48 -6.62 -20.64
N ASN A 70 15.92 -5.40 -20.56
CA ASN A 70 14.79 -4.93 -21.37
C ASN A 70 13.45 -5.66 -21.13
N GLU A 71 13.34 -6.47 -20.09
CA GLU A 71 12.09 -7.09 -19.65
C GLU A 71 11.66 -6.54 -18.28
N ASN A 72 10.36 -6.33 -18.12
CA ASN A 72 9.79 -5.94 -16.84
C ASN A 72 9.56 -7.19 -15.98
N LYS A 73 10.23 -7.23 -14.82
CA LYS A 73 9.92 -8.13 -13.72
C LYS A 73 9.01 -7.44 -12.72
N TYR A 74 8.10 -8.22 -12.16
CA TYR A 74 7.13 -7.78 -11.17
C TYR A 74 7.42 -8.49 -9.86
N VAL A 75 7.81 -7.73 -8.84
CA VAL A 75 8.10 -8.26 -7.51
C VAL A 75 7.00 -7.84 -6.54
N CYS A 76 6.58 -8.75 -5.67
CA CYS A 76 5.56 -8.42 -4.67
C CYS A 76 6.20 -7.73 -3.47
N ASP A 77 5.82 -6.48 -3.23
CA ASP A 77 6.31 -5.70 -2.09
C ASP A 77 5.55 -6.05 -0.81
N LEU A 78 4.22 -6.09 -0.93
CA LEU A 78 3.33 -6.18 0.20
C LEU A 78 2.00 -6.82 -0.21
N VAL A 79 1.55 -7.79 0.59
CA VAL A 79 0.18 -8.30 0.60
C VAL A 79 -0.58 -7.57 1.70
N PHE A 80 -1.42 -6.61 1.32
CA PHE A 80 -2.21 -5.77 2.22
C PHE A 80 -3.65 -6.25 2.20
N LYS A 81 -4.07 -6.99 3.22
CA LYS A 81 -5.47 -7.37 3.41
C LYS A 81 -6.17 -6.27 4.18
N VAL A 82 -7.19 -5.67 3.59
CA VAL A 82 -7.93 -4.55 4.15
C VAL A 82 -8.85 -5.08 5.26
N ASP A 83 -8.77 -4.44 6.43
CA ASP A 83 -9.60 -4.77 7.59
C ASP A 83 -10.56 -3.61 7.89
N GLU A 84 -10.02 -2.38 7.92
CA GLU A 84 -10.82 -1.18 8.16
C GLU A 84 -10.58 -0.13 7.08
N CYS A 85 -11.64 0.64 6.79
CA CYS A 85 -11.59 1.85 5.98
C CYS A 85 -12.08 3.03 6.83
N GLU A 86 -11.15 3.79 7.38
CA GLU A 86 -11.46 4.92 8.25
C GLU A 86 -11.57 6.20 7.42
N PHE A 87 -12.69 6.90 7.56
CA PHE A 87 -12.90 8.18 6.89
C PHE A 87 -12.39 9.33 7.75
N TRP A 88 -11.66 10.26 7.14
CA TRP A 88 -11.10 11.40 7.87
C TRP A 88 -12.17 12.43 8.27
N TYR A 89 -13.26 12.49 7.49
CA TYR A 89 -14.37 13.41 7.69
C TYR A 89 -15.69 12.65 7.58
N ASP A 90 -16.68 12.95 8.41
CA ASP A 90 -18.00 12.30 8.41
C ASP A 90 -18.76 12.43 7.07
N SER A 91 -18.47 13.45 6.26
CA SER A 91 -19.15 13.66 4.98
C SER A 91 -18.28 14.41 3.98
N MET A 92 -18.62 14.28 2.69
CA MET A 92 -18.03 15.07 1.60
C MET A 92 -18.21 16.58 1.81
N LYS A 93 -19.35 17.00 2.38
CA LYS A 93 -19.62 18.42 2.66
C LYS A 93 -18.61 18.98 3.65
N LYS A 94 -18.45 18.33 4.81
CA LYS A 94 -17.48 18.74 5.84
C LYS A 94 -16.05 18.76 5.29
N GLN A 95 -15.64 17.74 4.54
CA GLN A 95 -14.31 17.70 3.92
C GLN A 95 -14.08 18.89 2.98
N ARG A 96 -15.06 19.21 2.12
CA ARG A 96 -14.94 20.33 1.18
C ARG A 96 -14.90 21.68 1.90
N GLU A 97 -15.68 21.84 2.97
CA GLU A 97 -15.66 23.05 3.80
C GLU A 97 -14.28 23.21 4.46
N ALA A 98 -13.76 22.17 5.10
CA ALA A 98 -12.42 22.19 5.71
C ALA A 98 -11.32 22.56 4.72
N ILE A 99 -11.29 21.93 3.53
CA ILE A 99 -10.30 22.23 2.49
C ILE A 99 -10.44 23.68 1.98
N ARG A 100 -11.67 24.19 1.78
CA ARG A 100 -11.90 25.56 1.31
C ARG A 100 -11.46 26.61 2.33
N ASN A 101 -11.58 26.29 3.61
CA ASN A 101 -11.18 27.17 4.71
C ASN A 101 -9.68 27.05 5.05
N ASN A 102 -8.90 26.21 4.32
CA ASN A 102 -7.52 25.86 4.65
C ASN A 102 -7.37 25.37 6.11
N GLU A 103 -8.38 24.66 6.62
CA GLU A 103 -8.28 23.98 7.91
C GLU A 103 -7.27 22.84 7.78
N ALA A 104 -6.42 22.67 8.80
CA ALA A 104 -5.54 21.50 8.88
C ALA A 104 -6.39 20.23 8.76
N LEU A 105 -5.90 19.25 7.99
CA LEU A 105 -6.68 18.03 7.79
C LEU A 105 -6.98 17.36 9.12
N ASN A 106 -8.23 16.95 9.33
CA ASN A 106 -8.63 16.29 10.56
C ASN A 106 -8.10 14.85 10.58
N ILE A 107 -6.81 14.71 10.90
CA ILE A 107 -6.18 13.45 11.24
C ILE A 107 -6.70 13.08 12.63
N ASN A 108 -7.90 12.50 12.66
CA ASN A 108 -8.58 12.20 13.91
C ASN A 108 -7.90 11.03 14.64
N SER A 109 -8.21 10.86 15.93
CA SER A 109 -7.63 9.80 16.76
C SER A 109 -7.95 8.39 16.25
N LYS A 110 -9.00 8.18 15.46
CA LYS A 110 -9.32 6.87 14.86
C LYS A 110 -8.46 6.53 13.64
N VAL A 111 -7.99 7.55 12.92
CA VAL A 111 -7.12 7.40 11.74
C VAL A 111 -5.70 7.01 12.16
N VAL A 112 -5.18 7.65 13.22
CA VAL A 112 -3.79 7.45 13.69
C VAL A 112 -3.69 6.48 14.86
N GLU A 113 -4.77 6.32 15.62
CA GLU A 113 -4.83 5.47 16.83
C GLU A 113 -3.74 5.81 17.85
N ASN A 114 -3.43 7.10 17.98
CA ASN A 114 -2.39 7.67 18.85
C ASN A 114 -0.95 7.21 18.54
N ASP A 115 -0.70 6.67 17.34
CA ASP A 115 0.65 6.36 16.87
C ASP A 115 1.41 7.63 16.45
N CYS A 116 2.24 8.15 17.35
CA CYS A 116 3.07 9.33 17.10
C CYS A 116 4.06 9.14 15.94
N LYS A 117 4.54 7.91 15.67
CA LYS A 117 5.47 7.66 14.56
C LYS A 117 4.73 7.74 13.23
N ALA A 118 3.55 7.11 13.14
CA ALA A 118 2.70 7.22 11.96
C ALA A 118 2.31 8.69 11.72
N LEU A 119 1.91 9.43 12.75
CA LEU A 119 1.58 10.86 12.62
C LEU A 119 2.73 11.66 12.00
N LYS A 120 3.96 11.46 12.49
CA LYS A 120 5.14 12.21 12.06
C LYS A 120 5.59 11.83 10.65
N TYR A 121 5.67 10.54 10.35
CA TYR A 121 6.37 10.06 9.15
C TYR A 121 5.46 9.66 8.00
N HIS A 122 4.19 9.35 8.27
CA HIS A 122 3.19 9.07 7.25
C HIS A 122 2.31 10.29 7.05
N PHE A 123 1.55 10.66 8.08
CA PHE A 123 0.49 11.64 7.89
C PHE A 123 1.00 13.07 7.63
N SER A 124 1.97 13.54 8.43
CA SER A 124 2.49 14.91 8.32
C SER A 124 3.30 15.16 7.04
N LEU A 125 3.93 14.11 6.48
CA LEU A 125 4.63 14.18 5.20
C LEU A 125 3.67 14.02 4.03
N GLY A 126 2.75 13.06 4.12
CA GLY A 126 1.76 12.79 3.07
C GLY A 126 0.78 13.95 2.84
N GLU A 127 0.47 14.76 3.84
CA GLU A 127 -0.31 16.00 3.64
C GLU A 127 0.38 17.00 2.70
N LYS A 128 1.72 17.09 2.77
CA LYS A 128 2.52 17.97 1.92
C LYS A 128 2.64 17.42 0.50
N ASP A 129 2.93 16.13 0.38
CA ASP A 129 3.17 15.46 -0.91
C ASP A 129 1.87 15.17 -1.68
N HIS A 130 0.77 14.94 -0.95
CA HIS A 130 -0.53 14.55 -1.49
C HIS A 130 -1.63 15.49 -0.98
N SER A 131 -1.50 16.77 -1.35
CA SER A 131 -2.52 17.78 -1.06
C SER A 131 -3.85 17.41 -1.71
N TRP A 132 -4.95 17.56 -0.95
CA TRP A 132 -6.29 17.21 -1.41
C TRP A 132 -7.05 18.47 -1.79
N SER A 133 -7.55 18.54 -3.01
CA SER A 133 -8.37 19.67 -3.48
C SER A 133 -9.85 19.49 -3.14
N ALA A 134 -10.57 20.61 -2.95
CA ALA A 134 -12.02 20.60 -2.75
C ALA A 134 -12.81 20.12 -3.99
N LYS A 135 -12.14 20.00 -5.15
CA LYS A 135 -12.71 19.50 -6.42
C LYS A 135 -12.73 17.97 -6.48
N TYR A 136 -11.99 17.27 -5.62
CA TYR A 136 -12.08 15.81 -5.56
C TYR A 136 -13.48 15.38 -5.13
N ASN A 137 -14.04 14.43 -5.88
CA ASN A 137 -15.37 13.87 -5.64
C ASN A 137 -15.31 12.58 -4.80
N ARG A 138 -14.28 12.47 -3.94
CA ARG A 138 -14.04 11.31 -3.09
C ARG A 138 -13.68 11.74 -1.68
N ARG A 139 -14.14 10.98 -0.68
CA ARG A 139 -13.74 11.17 0.72
C ARG A 139 -12.30 10.70 0.88
N ARG A 140 -11.53 11.40 1.69
CA ARG A 140 -10.21 10.96 2.13
C ARG A 140 -10.39 9.84 3.16
N VAL A 141 -9.63 8.77 2.97
CA VAL A 141 -9.72 7.56 3.79
C VAL A 141 -8.31 7.07 4.12
N THR A 142 -8.23 6.32 5.21
CA THR A 142 -7.08 5.48 5.55
C THR A 142 -7.56 4.05 5.61
N LEU A 143 -6.96 3.18 4.81
CA LEU A 143 -7.13 1.74 4.97
C LEU A 143 -6.18 1.26 6.05
N LYS A 144 -6.66 0.38 6.92
CA LYS A 144 -5.84 -0.36 7.87
C LYS A 144 -5.85 -1.82 7.47
N ALA A 145 -4.66 -2.40 7.49
CA ALA A 145 -4.51 -3.81 7.19
C ALA A 145 -4.93 -4.69 8.37
N THR A 146 -5.23 -5.95 8.08
CA THR A 146 -5.22 -7.01 9.09
C THR A 146 -3.78 -7.24 9.58
N GLU A 147 -3.63 -7.85 10.76
CA GLU A 147 -2.29 -8.14 11.32
C GLU A 147 -1.54 -9.26 10.59
N ASP A 148 -2.26 -10.09 9.82
CA ASP A 148 -1.68 -11.16 8.99
C ASP A 148 -1.32 -10.70 7.57
N SER A 149 -1.38 -9.38 7.31
CA SER A 149 -0.75 -8.77 6.15
C SER A 149 0.77 -8.82 6.27
N PHE A 150 1.48 -8.97 5.14
CA PHE A 150 2.92 -9.26 5.18
C PHE A 150 3.68 -8.82 3.94
N GLN A 151 4.99 -8.64 4.10
CA GLN A 151 5.96 -8.57 2.99
C GLN A 151 6.45 -9.97 2.64
N PRO A 152 6.11 -10.51 1.45
CA PRO A 152 6.58 -11.81 1.00
C PRO A 152 8.06 -11.77 0.60
N GLN A 153 8.84 -12.72 1.10
CA GLN A 153 10.26 -12.83 0.76
C GLN A 153 10.69 -14.27 0.47
N THR A 154 11.70 -14.40 -0.40
CA THR A 154 12.42 -15.65 -0.63
C THR A 154 13.28 -16.02 0.57
N GLN A 155 13.89 -17.21 0.56
CA GLN A 155 14.78 -17.65 1.63
C GLN A 155 16.03 -16.75 1.74
N GLU A 156 16.46 -16.14 0.64
CA GLU A 156 17.53 -15.15 0.56
C GLU A 156 17.08 -13.72 0.95
N ARG A 157 15.87 -13.57 1.50
CA ARG A 157 15.29 -12.30 1.96
C ARG A 157 15.13 -11.24 0.86
N LYS A 158 14.97 -11.70 -0.39
CA LYS A 158 14.61 -10.85 -1.53
C LYS A 158 13.10 -10.80 -1.70
N LEU A 159 12.58 -9.71 -2.25
CA LEU A 159 11.18 -9.67 -2.69
C LEU A 159 10.91 -10.79 -3.70
N LEU A 160 9.74 -11.42 -3.57
CA LEU A 160 9.33 -12.52 -4.43
C LEU A 160 9.03 -12.03 -5.85
N ASP A 161 9.67 -12.62 -6.87
CA ASP A 161 9.29 -12.43 -8.27
C ASP A 161 7.98 -13.17 -8.56
N ILE A 162 6.94 -12.38 -8.87
CA ILE A 162 5.58 -12.88 -9.14
C ILE A 162 5.21 -12.74 -10.62
N THR A 163 6.16 -12.45 -11.50
CA THR A 163 5.91 -12.21 -12.93
C THR A 163 5.13 -13.36 -13.58
N GLY A 164 5.56 -14.60 -13.35
CA GLY A 164 4.87 -15.79 -13.86
C GLY A 164 3.46 -15.95 -13.28
N MET A 165 3.30 -15.70 -11.97
CA MET A 165 2.01 -15.78 -11.29
C MET A 165 1.02 -14.75 -11.84
N LEU A 166 1.48 -13.52 -12.10
CA LEU A 166 0.66 -12.46 -12.68
C LEU A 166 0.26 -12.78 -14.13
N LYS A 167 1.16 -13.35 -14.95
CA LYS A 167 0.83 -13.80 -16.30
C LYS A 167 -0.30 -14.82 -16.29
N GLU A 168 -0.24 -15.79 -15.39
CA GLU A 168 -1.27 -16.81 -15.23
C GLU A 168 -2.59 -16.24 -14.73
N VAL A 169 -2.56 -15.42 -13.66
CA VAL A 169 -3.76 -14.88 -13.01
C VAL A 169 -4.49 -13.86 -13.89
N LEU A 170 -3.74 -13.03 -14.63
CA LEU A 170 -4.31 -11.94 -15.42
C LEU A 170 -4.56 -12.32 -16.90
N GLY A 171 -3.87 -13.33 -17.41
CA GLY A 171 -3.92 -13.68 -18.84
C GLY A 171 -3.56 -12.49 -19.71
N THR A 172 -4.42 -12.15 -20.68
CA THR A 172 -4.19 -11.03 -21.61
C THR A 172 -4.07 -9.67 -20.94
N LYS A 173 -4.68 -9.47 -19.75
CA LYS A 173 -4.57 -8.23 -18.99
C LYS A 173 -3.17 -7.98 -18.42
N PHE A 174 -2.32 -9.00 -18.37
CA PHE A 174 -0.93 -8.83 -17.94
C PHE A 174 -0.20 -7.77 -18.78
N ASN A 175 -0.49 -7.70 -20.09
CA ASN A 175 0.11 -6.74 -21.01
C ASN A 175 -0.31 -5.28 -20.76
N GLU A 176 -1.27 -5.05 -19.85
CA GLU A 176 -1.71 -3.72 -19.43
C GLU A 176 -1.03 -3.27 -18.14
N LEU A 177 -0.37 -4.18 -17.40
CA LEU A 177 0.39 -3.83 -16.20
C LEU A 177 1.54 -2.89 -16.54
N GLY A 178 1.82 -1.96 -15.63
CA GLY A 178 2.93 -1.04 -15.78
C GLY A 178 2.75 0.04 -16.85
N LYS A 179 1.59 0.13 -17.52
CA LYS A 179 1.29 1.26 -18.41
C LYS A 179 1.16 2.54 -17.60
N LYS A 180 2.16 3.43 -17.74
CA LYS A 180 2.13 4.77 -17.14
C LYS A 180 1.09 5.63 -17.83
N THR A 181 0.35 6.39 -17.03
CA THR A 181 -0.46 7.53 -17.47
C THR A 181 0.19 8.81 -16.98
N ASN A 182 -0.35 9.97 -17.37
CA ASN A 182 0.05 11.26 -16.81
C ASN A 182 -0.12 11.34 -15.28
N TYR A 183 -0.88 10.43 -14.68
CA TYR A 183 -1.17 10.36 -13.25
C TYR A 183 -0.52 9.14 -12.56
N GLY A 184 0.43 8.47 -13.24
CA GLY A 184 1.11 7.27 -12.73
C GLY A 184 0.53 5.95 -13.26
N TYR A 185 0.85 4.85 -12.59
CA TYR A 185 0.39 3.51 -12.97
C TYR A 185 -1.06 3.28 -12.57
N LYS A 186 -1.89 2.83 -13.51
CA LYS A 186 -3.27 2.45 -13.20
C LYS A 186 -3.32 1.19 -12.32
N PRO A 187 -4.27 1.12 -11.37
CA PRO A 187 -4.56 -0.12 -10.64
C PRO A 187 -5.14 -1.18 -11.59
N VAL A 188 -4.97 -2.45 -11.24
CA VAL A 188 -5.69 -3.55 -11.91
C VAL A 188 -6.63 -4.21 -10.92
N GLU A 189 -7.94 -4.10 -11.15
CA GLU A 189 -8.98 -4.75 -10.34
C GLU A 189 -8.98 -6.27 -10.59
N LEU A 190 -9.05 -7.04 -9.49
CA LEU A 190 -9.03 -8.50 -9.49
C LEU A 190 -10.40 -9.07 -9.12
N LYS A 191 -10.78 -10.18 -9.77
CA LYS A 191 -11.92 -11.00 -9.38
C LYS A 191 -11.58 -11.88 -8.15
N LYS A 192 -12.60 -12.35 -7.42
CA LYS A 192 -12.43 -13.23 -6.23
C LYS A 192 -11.51 -14.43 -6.47
N GLU A 193 -11.72 -15.17 -7.55
CA GLU A 193 -10.86 -16.29 -7.90
C GLU A 193 -9.42 -15.89 -8.23
N GLN A 194 -9.22 -14.72 -8.85
CA GLN A 194 -7.88 -14.19 -9.15
C GLN A 194 -7.13 -13.82 -7.87
N VAL A 195 -7.82 -13.20 -6.91
CA VAL A 195 -7.26 -12.85 -5.61
C VAL A 195 -6.88 -14.09 -4.84
N LYS A 196 -7.80 -15.05 -4.71
CA LYS A 196 -7.55 -16.31 -4.00
C LYS A 196 -6.36 -17.05 -4.61
N ASN A 197 -6.32 -17.18 -5.93
CA ASN A 197 -5.23 -17.86 -6.63
C ASN A 197 -3.89 -17.15 -6.43
N LEU A 198 -3.84 -15.82 -6.64
CA LEU A 198 -2.61 -15.04 -6.47
C LEU A 198 -2.11 -15.06 -5.02
N TYR A 199 -3.03 -14.89 -4.06
CA TYR A 199 -2.71 -14.96 -2.63
C TYR A 199 -2.12 -16.31 -2.26
N CYS A 200 -2.77 -17.42 -2.64
CA CYS A 200 -2.27 -18.77 -2.35
C CYS A 200 -0.86 -18.98 -2.91
N LYS A 201 -0.63 -18.64 -4.19
CA LYS A 201 0.69 -18.79 -4.84
C LYS A 201 1.77 -17.97 -4.14
N ILE A 202 1.49 -16.71 -3.78
CA ILE A 202 2.44 -15.86 -3.05
C ILE A 202 2.70 -16.44 -1.66
N ASN A 203 1.65 -16.80 -0.93
CA ASN A 203 1.73 -17.32 0.43
C ASN A 203 2.54 -18.62 0.51
N GLU A 204 2.35 -19.54 -0.43
CA GLU A 204 3.09 -20.80 -0.53
C GLU A 204 4.54 -20.60 -0.97
N SER A 205 4.79 -19.66 -1.88
CA SER A 205 6.13 -19.38 -2.42
C SER A 205 6.98 -18.47 -1.53
N SER A 206 6.43 -17.95 -0.43
CA SER A 206 7.10 -17.02 0.49
C SER A 206 7.49 -17.73 1.78
N PRO A 207 8.70 -18.33 1.87
CA PRO A 207 9.17 -18.93 3.12
C PRO A 207 9.30 -17.91 4.26
N ILE A 208 9.52 -16.63 3.92
CA ILE A 208 9.60 -15.53 4.89
C ILE A 208 8.43 -14.58 4.65
N LYS A 209 7.76 -14.18 5.72
CA LYS A 209 6.61 -13.27 5.70
C LYS A 209 6.78 -12.26 6.84
N LEU A 210 7.20 -11.04 6.52
CA LEU A 210 7.37 -10.01 7.54
C LEU A 210 6.05 -9.28 7.78
N THR A 211 5.48 -9.48 8.96
CA THR A 211 4.23 -8.86 9.41
C THR A 211 4.47 -7.52 10.09
N GLY A 212 3.44 -6.69 10.20
CA GLY A 212 3.56 -5.40 10.89
C GLY A 212 3.97 -5.51 12.35
N ARG A 213 3.60 -6.61 13.02
CA ARG A 213 4.02 -6.89 14.40
C ARG A 213 5.53 -7.07 14.52
N GLU A 214 6.16 -7.69 13.53
CA GLU A 214 7.62 -7.86 13.50
C GLU A 214 8.30 -6.52 13.18
N LEU A 215 7.73 -5.73 12.27
CA LEU A 215 8.32 -4.48 11.79
C LEU A 215 8.19 -3.31 12.78
N GLU A 216 7.11 -3.22 13.54
CA GLU A 216 6.84 -2.11 14.48
C GLU A 216 7.92 -1.98 15.58
N ASN A 217 8.51 -3.11 15.97
CA ASN A 217 9.52 -3.18 17.03
C ASN A 217 10.95 -2.92 16.54
N LEU A 218 11.16 -2.76 15.23
CA LEU A 218 12.48 -2.48 14.70
C LEU A 218 12.95 -1.08 15.08
N PRO A 219 14.26 -0.90 15.38
CA PRO A 219 14.83 0.41 15.65
C PRO A 219 14.97 1.20 14.34
N VAL A 220 13.86 1.81 13.90
CA VAL A 220 13.87 2.60 12.67
C VAL A 220 14.51 3.96 12.95
N ASP A 221 15.84 4.03 12.85
CA ASP A 221 16.57 5.30 12.93
C ASP A 221 16.48 6.03 11.58
N ARG A 222 15.40 6.80 11.40
CA ARG A 222 15.05 7.48 10.13
C ARG A 222 15.86 8.76 9.86
N HIS A 223 16.80 9.09 10.74
CA HIS A 223 17.59 10.32 10.68
C HIS A 223 19.11 10.06 10.55
N LYS A 224 19.50 8.83 10.21
CA LYS A 224 20.86 8.46 9.79
C LYS A 224 20.87 7.99 8.35
#